data_AF-A0A5J4T5Y1-F1
#
_entry.id   AF-A0A5J4T5Y1-F1
#
_cell.length_a   1.000
_cell.length_b   1.000
_cell.length_c   1.000
_cell.angle_alpha   90.00
_cell.angle_beta   90.00
_cell.angle_gamma   90.00
#
_symmetry.space_group_name_H-M   'P 1'
#
loop_
_entity.id
_entity.type
_entity.pdbx_description
1 polymer ?
#
loop_
_entity_poly.entity_id
_entity_poly.type
_entity_poly.pdbx_seq_one_letter_code
_entity_poly.pdbx_strand_id
1 'polypeptide(L)'
;MAYRLTNEKVGVLYISTFNSNDSDKFAEYITQIVKQFTNKNDADNYVERLIIDVRGNGGGSVVAGRQTLNYLFPQIGHPLYQTVNEMKTDINEQMAKLTAYITEYQYNTDEVVLDIETMLPKPTYYTQSTIKRTTTSKDASKSLTVDLTDKFVMFMGNSDDFLPFTADWDLKRKELFSPENVLVISDGNCASACSQFVKHIGLKHLGRVCIIYYIIIFIC
;
A
#
# COMPACT_ATOMS: atom_id res chain seq x y z
N MET A 1 9.30 15.09 -4.56
CA MET A 1 9.93 15.81 -5.69
C MET A 1 9.71 14.98 -6.95
N ALA A 2 9.60 15.59 -8.12
CA ALA A 2 9.44 14.86 -9.36
C ALA A 2 10.10 15.64 -10.51
N TYR A 3 10.59 14.92 -11.50
CA TYR A 3 11.19 15.51 -12.69
C TYR A 3 11.13 14.53 -13.86
N ARG A 4 11.21 15.06 -15.07
CA ARG A 4 11.27 14.27 -16.31
C ARG A 4 12.70 14.24 -16.83
N LEU A 5 13.17 13.06 -17.23
CA LEU A 5 14.39 12.92 -18.01
C LEU A 5 14.08 13.35 -19.44
N THR A 6 14.51 14.56 -19.81
CA THR A 6 14.10 15.29 -21.02
C THR A 6 14.25 14.50 -22.32
N ASN A 7 15.27 13.64 -22.41
CA ASN A 7 15.56 12.87 -23.61
C ASN A 7 14.87 11.49 -23.67
N GLU A 8 14.21 11.03 -22.61
CA GLU A 8 13.78 9.62 -22.53
C GLU A 8 12.29 9.38 -22.25
N LYS A 9 11.43 10.41 -22.18
CA LYS A 9 10.03 10.26 -21.74
C LYS A 9 9.91 9.39 -20.47
N VAL A 10 10.86 9.57 -19.55
CA VAL A 10 10.88 8.90 -18.24
C VAL A 10 10.58 9.93 -17.18
N GLY A 11 9.53 9.70 -16.39
CA GLY A 11 9.22 10.47 -15.20
C GLY A 11 9.88 9.84 -13.97
N VAL A 12 10.42 10.66 -13.08
CA VAL A 12 10.91 10.24 -11.77
C VAL A 12 10.00 10.87 -10.72
N LEU A 13 9.37 10.03 -9.90
CA LEU A 13 8.60 10.42 -8.71
C LEU A 13 9.40 10.02 -7.48
N TYR A 14 9.97 11.00 -6.78
CA TYR A 14 10.71 10.82 -5.54
C TYR A 14 9.80 11.01 -4.33
N ILE A 15 9.60 9.93 -3.58
CA ILE A 15 8.81 9.88 -2.33
C ILE A 15 9.78 9.66 -1.17
N SER A 16 10.14 10.75 -0.49
CA SER A 16 11.10 10.73 0.62
C SER A 16 10.53 10.20 1.93
N THR A 17 9.20 10.28 2.14
CA THR A 17 8.53 9.78 3.34
C THR A 17 7.03 9.61 3.07
N PHE A 18 6.38 8.73 3.83
CA PHE A 18 4.92 8.63 3.96
C PHE A 18 4.42 9.29 5.25
N ASN A 19 5.27 10.06 5.94
CA ASN A 19 4.93 10.80 7.16
C ASN A 19 4.83 12.30 6.85
N SER A 20 3.91 12.68 5.95
CA SER A 20 3.66 14.09 5.67
C SER A 20 2.97 14.76 6.85
N ASN A 21 3.38 15.96 7.21
CA ASN A 21 2.65 16.80 8.18
C ASN A 21 1.34 17.36 7.59
N ASP A 22 1.14 17.20 6.28
CA ASP A 22 -0.02 17.68 5.53
C ASP A 22 -0.34 16.62 4.45
N SER A 23 -1.32 15.77 4.73
CA SER A 23 -1.70 14.65 3.86
C SER A 23 -2.33 15.13 2.55
N ASP A 24 -3.15 16.18 2.61
CA ASP A 24 -3.77 16.81 1.45
C ASP A 24 -2.70 17.32 0.46
N LYS A 25 -1.70 18.07 0.93
CA LYS A 25 -0.61 18.53 0.05
C LYS A 25 0.20 17.38 -0.54
N PHE A 26 0.37 16.30 0.22
CA PHE A 26 1.08 15.12 -0.27
C PHE A 26 0.30 14.44 -1.41
N ALA A 27 -1.01 14.22 -1.21
CA ALA A 27 -1.89 13.62 -2.21
C ALA A 27 -2.08 14.53 -3.43
N GLU A 28 -2.27 15.83 -3.22
CA GLU A 28 -2.38 16.84 -4.27
C GLU A 28 -1.12 16.85 -5.15
N TYR A 29 0.06 16.92 -4.53
CA TYR A 29 1.33 16.96 -5.24
C TYR A 29 1.54 15.74 -6.14
N ILE A 30 1.36 14.54 -5.58
CA ILE A 30 1.46 13.30 -6.35
C ILE A 30 0.42 13.30 -7.47
N THR A 31 -0.80 13.77 -7.19
CA THR A 31 -1.88 13.80 -8.17
C THR A 31 -1.58 14.71 -9.35
N GLN A 32 -1.08 15.92 -9.09
CA GLN A 32 -0.70 16.89 -10.11
C GLN A 32 0.42 16.36 -11.00
N ILE A 33 1.47 15.77 -10.41
CA ILE A 33 2.59 15.18 -11.15
C ILE A 33 2.11 14.04 -12.05
N VAL A 34 1.28 13.15 -11.54
CA VAL A 34 0.81 11.99 -12.31
C VAL A 34 -0.18 12.42 -13.41
N LYS A 35 -1.07 13.40 -13.15
CA LYS A 35 -1.89 14.02 -14.20
C LYS A 35 -1.02 14.62 -15.31
N GLN A 36 0.06 15.31 -14.94
CA GLN A 36 0.99 15.91 -15.89
C GLN A 36 1.72 14.85 -16.73
N PHE A 37 2.30 13.83 -16.06
CA PHE A 37 3.02 12.73 -16.70
C PHE A 37 2.16 11.88 -17.64
N THR A 38 0.87 11.76 -17.36
CA THR A 38 -0.07 10.95 -18.16
C THR A 38 -0.81 11.76 -19.23
N ASN A 39 -0.64 13.09 -19.27
CA ASN A 39 -1.27 13.94 -20.27
C ASN A 39 -0.55 13.86 -21.63
N LYS A 40 -1.08 13.05 -22.55
CA LYS A 40 -0.53 12.87 -23.91
C LYS A 40 -0.49 14.15 -24.75
N ASN A 41 -1.27 15.17 -24.39
CA ASN A 41 -1.29 16.45 -25.11
C ASN A 41 -0.18 17.40 -24.65
N ASP A 42 0.51 17.09 -23.55
CA ASP A 42 1.63 17.86 -23.03
C ASP A 42 2.94 17.15 -23.40
N ALA A 43 3.45 17.43 -24.59
CA ALA A 43 4.66 16.77 -25.10
C ALA A 43 5.91 17.02 -24.23
N ASP A 44 5.95 18.15 -23.51
CA ASP A 44 7.09 18.54 -22.69
C ASP A 44 7.14 17.75 -21.38
N ASN A 45 5.99 17.29 -20.88
CA ASN A 45 5.90 16.58 -19.59
C ASN A 45 5.40 15.13 -19.69
N TYR A 46 4.81 14.72 -20.80
CA TYR A 46 4.36 13.34 -21.00
C TYR A 46 5.51 12.35 -20.84
N VAL A 47 5.22 11.25 -20.14
CA VAL A 47 6.16 10.15 -19.90
C VAL A 47 5.53 8.80 -20.27
N GLU A 48 6.35 7.91 -20.78
CA GLU A 48 5.98 6.53 -21.10
C GLU A 48 6.44 5.55 -20.02
N ARG A 49 7.44 5.94 -19.22
CA ARG A 49 7.97 5.15 -18.11
C ARG A 49 8.00 5.96 -16.83
N LEU A 50 7.77 5.29 -15.71
CA LEU A 50 7.79 5.88 -14.38
C LEU A 50 8.84 5.20 -13.51
N ILE A 51 9.75 5.99 -12.96
CA ILE A 51 10.62 5.60 -11.87
C ILE A 51 10.03 6.13 -10.57
N ILE A 52 9.77 5.25 -9.61
CA ILE A 52 9.37 5.62 -8.26
C ILE A 52 10.60 5.46 -7.36
N ASP A 53 11.20 6.57 -6.98
CA ASP A 53 12.39 6.58 -6.12
C ASP A 53 11.95 6.74 -4.67
N VAL A 54 12.23 5.70 -3.86
CA VAL A 54 11.95 5.65 -2.42
C VAL A 54 13.24 5.47 -1.61
N ARG A 55 14.40 5.78 -2.19
CA ARG A 55 15.68 5.75 -1.46
C ARG A 55 15.66 6.74 -0.30
N GLY A 56 16.23 6.32 0.83
CA GLY A 56 16.24 7.08 2.07
C GLY A 56 14.88 7.18 2.78
N ASN A 57 13.80 6.61 2.22
CA ASN A 57 12.46 6.72 2.81
C ASN A 57 12.30 5.78 4.01
N GLY A 58 12.31 6.35 5.23
CA GLY A 58 12.14 5.59 6.48
C GLY A 58 10.72 5.09 6.77
N GLY A 59 9.75 5.33 5.89
CA GLY A 59 8.35 4.97 6.08
C GLY A 59 7.48 6.15 6.50
N GLY A 60 6.51 5.89 7.38
CA GLY A 60 5.51 6.85 7.83
C GLY A 60 4.14 6.20 8.02
N SER A 61 3.08 6.91 7.63
CA SER A 61 1.71 6.39 7.67
C SER A 61 1.53 5.26 6.67
N VAL A 62 1.15 4.08 7.18
CA VAL A 62 0.85 2.90 6.34
C VAL A 62 -0.33 3.19 5.41
N VAL A 63 -1.29 3.98 5.89
CA VAL A 63 -2.47 4.39 5.13
C VAL A 63 -2.06 5.26 3.94
N ALA A 64 -1.21 6.27 4.14
CA ALA A 64 -0.71 7.12 3.06
C ALA A 64 0.02 6.30 1.99
N GLY A 65 0.84 5.33 2.39
CA GLY A 65 1.50 4.40 1.47
C GLY A 65 0.50 3.56 0.66
N ARG A 66 -0.54 3.02 1.31
CA ARG A 66 -1.57 2.22 0.64
C ARG A 66 -2.45 3.04 -0.30
N GLN A 67 -2.88 4.23 0.11
CA GLN A 67 -3.68 5.11 -0.74
C GLN A 67 -2.87 5.57 -1.96
N THR A 68 -1.59 5.93 -1.77
CA THR A 68 -0.68 6.22 -2.89
C THR A 68 -0.57 5.05 -3.86
N LEU A 69 -0.47 3.81 -3.35
CA LEU A 69 -0.42 2.62 -4.18
C LEU A 69 -1.71 2.42 -4.98
N ASN A 70 -2.87 2.56 -4.35
CA ASN A 70 -4.17 2.43 -5.03
C ASN A 70 -4.33 3.51 -6.11
N TYR A 71 -3.90 4.74 -5.82
CA TYR A 71 -3.95 5.86 -6.75
C TYR A 71 -3.04 5.64 -7.98
N LEU A 72 -1.80 5.19 -7.77
CA LEU A 72 -0.84 4.98 -8.86
C LEU A 72 -1.19 3.80 -9.76
N PHE A 73 -1.90 2.80 -9.22
CA PHE A 73 -2.22 1.56 -9.94
C PHE A 73 -3.70 1.17 -9.87
N PRO A 74 -4.65 2.01 -10.32
CA PRO A 74 -6.06 1.76 -10.06
C PRO A 74 -6.62 0.54 -10.82
N GLN A 75 -5.85 -0.09 -11.72
CA GLN A 75 -6.14 -1.38 -12.36
C GLN A 75 -6.21 -2.57 -11.40
N ILE A 76 -5.61 -2.48 -10.21
CA ILE A 76 -5.44 -3.60 -9.27
C ILE A 76 -6.72 -4.06 -8.57
N GLY A 77 -7.82 -3.33 -8.75
CA GLY A 77 -9.08 -3.58 -8.07
C GLY A 77 -9.00 -3.22 -6.58
N HIS A 78 -10.06 -2.63 -6.06
CA HIS A 78 -10.15 -2.38 -4.63
C HIS A 78 -10.71 -3.63 -3.92
N PRO A 79 -10.13 -4.03 -2.77
CA PRO A 79 -8.94 -3.46 -2.13
C PRO A 79 -7.62 -4.25 -2.33
N LEU A 80 -6.49 -3.52 -2.29
CA LEU A 80 -5.15 -4.08 -2.05
C LEU A 80 -4.82 -4.28 -0.56
N TYR A 81 -5.81 -4.50 0.29
CA TYR A 81 -5.54 -4.75 1.70
C TYR A 81 -5.03 -6.17 1.89
N GLN A 82 -3.99 -6.31 2.72
CA GLN A 82 -3.54 -7.64 3.13
C GLN A 82 -4.66 -8.31 3.90
N THR A 83 -5.10 -9.46 3.42
CA THR A 83 -5.94 -10.34 4.22
C THR A 83 -5.10 -10.92 5.34
N VAL A 84 -5.45 -10.60 6.57
CA VAL A 84 -4.73 -11.02 7.77
C VAL A 84 -5.66 -11.76 8.71
N ASN A 85 -5.06 -12.48 9.66
CA ASN A 85 -5.72 -12.97 10.85
C ASN A 85 -4.75 -12.84 12.02
N GLU A 86 -5.31 -12.79 13.23
CA GLU A 86 -4.54 -12.62 14.46
C GLU A 86 -4.60 -13.90 15.28
N MET A 87 -3.54 -14.17 16.04
CA MET A 87 -3.59 -15.26 17.04
C MET A 87 -4.44 -14.80 18.22
N LYS A 88 -5.32 -15.67 18.71
CA LYS A 88 -6.09 -15.39 19.91
C LYS A 88 -5.18 -15.53 21.13
N THR A 89 -4.96 -14.42 21.82
CA THR A 89 -4.16 -14.31 23.05
C THR A 89 -4.80 -13.28 23.96
N ASP A 90 -4.47 -13.29 25.25
CA ASP A 90 -5.07 -12.35 26.22
C ASP A 90 -4.83 -10.88 25.82
N ILE A 91 -3.64 -10.57 25.29
CA ILE A 91 -3.31 -9.21 24.82
C ILE A 91 -4.09 -8.85 23.56
N ASN A 92 -4.17 -9.76 22.58
CA ASN A 92 -4.92 -9.50 21.36
C ASN A 92 -6.42 -9.40 21.62
N GLU A 93 -6.95 -10.06 22.64
CA GLU A 93 -8.35 -9.91 23.03
C GLU A 93 -8.64 -8.50 23.55
N GLN A 94 -7.73 -7.92 24.34
CA GLN A 94 -7.91 -6.53 24.80
C GLN A 94 -7.76 -5.54 23.63
N MET A 95 -6.79 -5.76 22.75
CA MET A 95 -6.63 -4.93 21.54
C MET A 95 -7.85 -5.02 20.63
N ALA A 96 -8.43 -6.22 20.45
CA ALA A 96 -9.60 -6.44 19.61
C ALA A 96 -10.84 -5.69 20.12
N LYS A 97 -11.00 -5.49 21.44
CA LYS A 97 -12.08 -4.67 22.00
C LYS A 97 -11.95 -3.21 21.55
N LEU A 98 -10.74 -2.67 21.56
CA LEU A 98 -10.47 -1.33 21.04
C LEU A 98 -10.69 -1.26 19.53
N THR A 99 -10.17 -2.23 18.77
CA THR A 99 -10.35 -2.29 17.31
C THR A 99 -11.82 -2.41 16.91
N ALA A 100 -12.62 -3.20 17.65
CA ALA A 100 -14.05 -3.31 17.44
C ALA A 100 -14.77 -1.97 17.70
N TYR A 101 -14.41 -1.27 18.78
CA TYR A 101 -14.92 0.06 19.07
C TYR A 101 -14.59 1.06 17.94
N ILE A 102 -13.34 1.12 17.49
CA ILE A 102 -12.93 1.99 16.38
C ILE A 102 -13.73 1.64 15.12
N THR A 103 -13.88 0.35 14.82
CA THR A 103 -14.61 -0.15 13.64
C THR A 103 -16.10 0.24 13.68
N GLU A 104 -16.74 0.23 14.86
CA GLU A 104 -18.16 0.58 15.03
C GLU A 104 -18.40 2.08 15.03
N TYR A 105 -17.56 2.86 15.71
CA TYR A 105 -17.86 4.25 16.05
C TYR A 105 -16.99 5.28 15.34
N GLN A 106 -15.81 4.89 14.84
CA GLN A 106 -14.84 5.79 14.21
C GLN A 106 -14.54 5.41 12.75
N TYR A 107 -15.51 4.76 12.10
CA TYR A 107 -15.37 4.29 10.72
C TYR A 107 -14.70 5.35 9.84
N ASN A 108 -15.28 6.56 9.77
CA ASN A 108 -14.86 7.61 8.84
C ASN A 108 -13.50 8.29 9.12
N THR A 109 -12.87 8.03 10.26
CA THR A 109 -11.65 8.74 10.68
C THR A 109 -10.44 7.84 10.88
N ASP A 110 -10.65 6.54 11.00
CA ASP A 110 -9.62 5.59 11.45
C ASP A 110 -9.56 4.33 10.58
N GLU A 111 -8.48 3.57 10.74
CA GLU A 111 -8.33 2.27 10.10
C GLU A 111 -9.26 1.25 10.77
N VAL A 112 -10.14 0.66 9.97
CA VAL A 112 -11.20 -0.24 10.45
C VAL A 112 -11.07 -1.64 9.89
N VAL A 113 -11.66 -2.59 10.60
CA VAL A 113 -11.66 -4.00 10.20
C VAL A 113 -12.88 -4.30 9.35
N LEU A 114 -12.68 -4.79 8.13
CA LEU A 114 -13.76 -5.21 7.24
C LEU A 114 -13.72 -6.72 6.97
N ASP A 115 -14.91 -7.23 6.66
CA ASP A 115 -15.08 -8.55 6.08
C ASP A 115 -14.48 -8.63 4.67
N ILE A 116 -13.81 -9.74 4.37
CA ILE A 116 -13.03 -9.89 3.14
C ILE A 116 -13.88 -10.08 1.88
N GLU A 117 -15.13 -10.52 2.04
CA GLU A 117 -16.03 -10.79 0.91
C GLU A 117 -16.99 -9.63 0.68
N THR A 118 -17.58 -9.13 1.76
CA THR A 118 -18.61 -8.09 1.69
C THR A 118 -18.06 -6.67 1.75
N MET A 119 -16.82 -6.49 2.22
CA MET A 119 -16.21 -5.17 2.46
C MET A 119 -17.01 -4.29 3.44
N LEU A 120 -17.80 -4.92 4.31
CA LEU A 120 -18.55 -4.25 5.37
C LEU A 120 -17.79 -4.33 6.70
N PRO A 121 -18.00 -3.37 7.62
CA PRO A 121 -17.40 -3.39 8.96
C PRO A 121 -17.64 -4.74 9.68
N LYS A 122 -16.58 -5.30 10.25
CA LYS A 122 -16.60 -6.60 10.96
C LYS A 122 -16.01 -6.48 12.36
N PRO A 123 -16.68 -5.79 13.30
CA PRO A 123 -16.19 -5.66 14.69
C PRO A 123 -16.12 -7.01 15.42
N THR A 124 -16.84 -8.02 14.95
CA THR A 124 -16.90 -9.36 15.52
C THR A 124 -15.79 -10.31 15.03
N TYR A 125 -14.80 -9.82 14.26
CA TYR A 125 -13.73 -10.63 13.66
C TYR A 125 -12.99 -11.51 14.68
N TYR A 126 -12.87 -11.04 15.92
CA TYR A 126 -12.18 -11.76 16.99
C TYR A 126 -13.02 -12.85 17.64
N THR A 127 -14.34 -12.65 17.79
CA THR A 127 -15.20 -13.50 18.63
C THR A 127 -15.84 -14.67 17.89
N GLN A 128 -16.08 -14.54 16.57
CA GLN A 128 -16.82 -15.57 15.81
C GLN A 128 -15.98 -16.74 15.31
N SER A 129 -14.64 -16.59 15.29
CA SER A 129 -13.79 -17.54 14.60
C SER A 129 -13.50 -18.83 15.36
N THR A 130 -13.51 -19.95 14.63
CA THR A 130 -13.09 -21.29 15.09
C THR A 130 -11.82 -21.77 14.40
N ILE A 131 -11.14 -20.90 13.65
CA ILE A 131 -9.94 -21.24 12.86
C ILE A 131 -8.79 -21.59 13.81
N LYS A 132 -8.07 -22.69 13.49
CA LYS A 132 -6.84 -23.09 14.17
C LYS A 132 -5.70 -23.25 13.19
N ARG A 133 -4.46 -22.97 13.63
CA ARG A 133 -3.24 -23.24 12.86
C ARG A 133 -2.27 -24.04 13.70
N THR A 134 -1.85 -25.19 13.19
CA THR A 134 -0.78 -26.00 13.77
C THR A 134 0.52 -25.76 13.01
N THR A 135 1.60 -25.45 13.73
CA THR A 135 2.95 -25.37 13.19
C THR A 135 3.80 -26.44 13.84
N THR A 136 4.39 -27.30 13.00
CA THR A 136 5.28 -28.39 13.44
C THR A 136 6.70 -28.04 13.05
N SER A 137 7.63 -28.19 13.99
CA SER A 137 9.05 -27.98 13.72
C SER A 137 9.63 -29.10 12.84
N LYS A 138 10.90 -29.01 12.46
CA LYS A 138 11.61 -30.13 11.80
C LYS A 138 11.61 -31.41 12.63
N ASP A 139 11.54 -31.26 13.95
CA ASP A 139 11.25 -32.34 14.88
C ASP A 139 9.72 -32.47 15.00
N ALA A 140 9.18 -33.57 14.46
CA ALA A 140 7.75 -33.83 14.38
C ALA A 140 7.06 -33.96 15.76
N SER A 141 7.83 -34.18 16.83
CA SER A 141 7.32 -34.22 18.19
C SER A 141 7.01 -32.83 18.77
N LYS A 142 7.51 -31.77 18.12
CA LYS A 142 7.32 -30.37 18.54
C LYS A 142 6.33 -29.68 17.62
N SER A 143 5.09 -29.59 18.08
CA SER A 143 4.02 -28.86 17.41
C SER A 143 3.35 -27.88 18.35
N LEU A 144 2.90 -26.76 17.80
CA LEU A 144 2.08 -25.77 18.50
C LEU A 144 0.83 -25.51 17.67
N THR A 145 -0.35 -25.63 18.30
CA THR A 145 -1.62 -25.24 17.69
C THR A 145 -2.11 -23.97 18.36
N VAL A 146 -2.47 -22.97 17.55
CA VAL A 146 -3.02 -21.68 18.01
C VAL A 146 -4.39 -21.46 17.41
N ASP A 147 -5.27 -20.82 18.17
CA ASP A 147 -6.54 -20.33 17.67
C ASP A 147 -6.32 -18.99 16.96
N LEU A 148 -7.01 -18.77 15.85
CA LEU A 148 -6.92 -17.56 15.04
C LEU A 148 -8.27 -16.84 14.99
N THR A 149 -8.24 -15.54 14.71
CA THR A 149 -9.43 -14.76 14.35
C THR A 149 -9.93 -15.13 12.96
N ASP A 150 -11.11 -14.61 12.61
CA ASP A 150 -11.54 -14.61 11.24
C ASP A 150 -10.55 -13.83 10.40
N LYS A 151 -10.48 -14.16 9.11
CA LYS A 151 -9.74 -13.32 8.18
C LYS A 151 -10.46 -11.99 8.04
N PHE A 152 -9.66 -10.93 7.98
CA PHE A 152 -10.14 -9.58 7.79
C PHE A 152 -9.17 -8.76 6.95
N VAL A 153 -9.63 -7.59 6.54
CA VAL A 153 -8.79 -6.55 5.94
C VAL A 153 -8.88 -5.29 6.78
N MET A 154 -7.74 -4.63 6.98
CA MET A 154 -7.70 -3.30 7.59
C MET A 154 -7.88 -2.26 6.49
N PHE A 155 -8.86 -1.39 6.61
CA PHE A 155 -9.32 -0.47 5.56
C PHE A 155 -9.39 0.96 6.09
N MET A 156 -8.98 1.92 5.27
CA MET A 156 -9.15 3.35 5.55
C MET A 156 -9.32 4.13 4.23
N GLY A 157 -10.16 3.61 3.33
CA GLY A 157 -10.45 4.23 2.03
C GLY A 157 -11.61 5.23 2.06
N ASN A 158 -12.31 5.33 3.17
CA ASN A 158 -13.35 6.33 3.44
C ASN A 158 -12.77 7.70 3.79
N SER A 159 -11.54 7.75 4.30
CA SER A 159 -10.72 8.96 4.45
C SER A 159 -9.53 8.92 3.48
N ASP A 160 -9.81 8.65 2.20
CA ASP A 160 -8.76 8.60 1.16
C ASP A 160 -8.40 10.01 0.67
N ASP A 161 -7.17 10.44 1.02
CA ASP A 161 -6.65 11.78 0.74
C ASP A 161 -6.56 12.07 -0.77
N PHE A 162 -6.59 11.05 -1.64
CA PHE A 162 -6.54 11.23 -3.10
C PHE A 162 -7.91 11.47 -3.73
N LEU A 163 -9.03 11.15 -3.05
CA LEU A 163 -10.38 11.27 -3.62
C LEU A 163 -10.74 12.70 -4.03
N PRO A 164 -10.44 13.76 -3.25
CA PRO A 164 -10.75 15.13 -3.66
C PRO A 164 -10.06 15.57 -4.96
N PHE A 165 -8.84 15.06 -5.21
CA PHE A 165 -8.02 15.45 -6.36
C PHE A 165 -8.27 14.61 -7.63
N THR A 166 -9.06 13.54 -7.49
CA THR A 166 -9.36 12.58 -8.56
C THR A 166 -10.84 12.54 -8.96
N ALA A 167 -11.68 13.40 -8.36
CA ALA A 167 -13.12 13.43 -8.62
C ALA A 167 -13.50 13.67 -10.10
N ASP A 168 -12.67 14.42 -10.83
CA ASP A 168 -12.85 14.73 -12.26
C ASP A 168 -12.14 13.72 -13.19
N TRP A 169 -11.47 12.72 -12.62
CA TRP A 169 -10.60 11.82 -13.37
C TRP A 169 -11.12 10.39 -13.36
N ASP A 170 -11.52 9.87 -14.53
CA ASP A 170 -11.92 8.48 -14.67
C ASP A 170 -10.71 7.54 -14.54
N LEU A 171 -10.54 7.01 -13.33
CA LEU A 171 -9.47 6.10 -12.93
C LEU A 171 -9.93 4.65 -12.77
N LYS A 172 -11.22 4.35 -12.87
CA LYS A 172 -11.75 3.04 -12.48
C LYS A 172 -11.14 1.93 -13.33
N ARG A 173 -10.29 1.09 -12.71
CA ARG A 173 -9.54 0.01 -13.36
C ARG A 173 -8.66 0.49 -14.53
N LYS A 174 -8.26 1.75 -14.51
CA LYS A 174 -7.43 2.33 -15.57
C LYS A 174 -5.96 2.05 -15.28
N GLU A 175 -5.24 1.64 -16.30
CA GLU A 175 -3.80 1.54 -16.23
C GLU A 175 -3.18 2.90 -16.56
N LEU A 176 -2.57 3.55 -15.56
CA LEU A 176 -1.87 4.82 -15.76
C LEU A 176 -0.49 4.61 -16.40
N PHE A 177 0.20 3.57 -15.94
CA PHE A 177 1.47 3.09 -16.49
C PHE A 177 1.41 1.57 -16.57
N SER A 178 1.83 1.01 -17.70
CA SER A 178 1.99 -0.44 -17.82
C SER A 178 3.06 -0.93 -16.82
N PRO A 179 2.83 -2.04 -16.11
CA PRO A 179 3.79 -2.57 -15.15
C PRO A 179 5.20 -2.79 -15.72
N GLU A 180 5.36 -3.10 -17.01
CA GLU A 180 6.69 -3.23 -17.63
C GLU A 180 7.45 -1.91 -17.72
N ASN A 181 6.75 -0.78 -17.65
CA ASN A 181 7.27 0.58 -17.75
C ASN A 181 7.40 1.26 -16.37
N VAL A 182 7.21 0.52 -15.28
CA VAL A 182 7.35 1.04 -13.93
C VAL A 182 8.55 0.39 -13.22
N LEU A 183 9.44 1.22 -12.69
CA LEU A 183 10.60 0.81 -11.90
C LEU A 183 10.57 1.48 -10.52
N VAL A 184 10.62 0.70 -9.47
CA VAL A 184 10.79 1.21 -8.10
C VAL A 184 12.25 1.07 -7.71
N ILE A 185 12.86 2.15 -7.22
CA ILE A 185 14.23 2.16 -6.73
C ILE A 185 14.21 2.35 -5.21
N SER A 186 14.86 1.44 -4.49
CA SER A 186 15.06 1.50 -3.04
C SER A 186 16.53 1.24 -2.70
N ASP A 187 16.97 1.62 -1.50
CA ASP A 187 18.33 1.41 -0.98
C ASP A 187 18.38 0.47 0.24
N GLY A 188 17.25 -0.19 0.53
CA GLY A 188 17.12 -1.06 1.70
C GLY A 188 16.84 -0.33 3.02
N ASN A 189 16.83 1.01 3.05
CA ASN A 189 16.43 1.79 4.24
C ASN A 189 14.91 1.88 4.42
N CYS A 190 14.17 1.35 3.44
CA CYS A 190 12.72 1.39 3.35
C CYS A 190 12.07 0.60 4.49
N ALA A 191 11.54 1.32 5.49
CA ALA A 191 10.89 0.74 6.67
C ALA A 191 9.38 1.03 6.71
N SER A 192 8.65 0.26 7.54
CA SER A 192 7.21 0.43 7.79
C SER A 192 6.37 0.63 6.50
N ALA A 193 5.65 1.74 6.36
CA ALA A 193 4.84 2.07 5.19
C ALA A 193 5.58 1.95 3.86
N CYS A 194 6.85 2.37 3.81
CA CYS A 194 7.67 2.25 2.61
C CYS A 194 7.86 0.77 2.25
N SER A 195 8.24 -0.07 3.21
CA SER A 195 8.50 -1.49 2.95
C SER A 195 7.24 -2.19 2.47
N GLN A 196 6.08 -1.84 3.03
CA GLN A 196 4.79 -2.33 2.55
C GLN A 196 4.51 -1.84 1.12
N PHE A 197 4.68 -0.55 0.82
CA PHE A 197 4.48 0.01 -0.51
C PHE A 197 5.29 -0.74 -1.58
N VAL A 198 6.60 -0.89 -1.37
CA VAL A 198 7.50 -1.60 -2.29
C VAL A 198 7.15 -3.09 -2.39
N LYS A 199 6.86 -3.74 -1.25
CA LYS A 199 6.46 -5.15 -1.21
C LYS A 199 5.22 -5.42 -2.05
N HIS A 200 4.19 -4.57 -1.96
CA HIS A 200 2.95 -4.79 -2.71
C HIS A 200 3.14 -4.59 -4.22
N ILE A 201 3.98 -3.61 -4.63
CA ILE A 201 4.33 -3.45 -6.05
C ILE A 201 4.97 -4.73 -6.60
N GLY A 202 5.92 -5.30 -5.87
CA GLY A 202 6.57 -6.56 -6.26
C GLY A 202 5.60 -7.75 -6.28
N LEU A 203 4.84 -7.96 -5.20
CA LEU A 203 3.91 -9.09 -5.06
C LEU A 203 2.74 -9.06 -6.04
N LYS A 204 2.33 -7.87 -6.49
CA LYS A 204 1.22 -7.68 -7.43
C LYS A 204 1.68 -7.44 -8.87
N HIS A 205 2.99 -7.54 -9.12
CA HIS A 205 3.57 -7.34 -10.45
C HIS A 205 3.20 -5.99 -11.08
N LEU A 206 3.23 -4.91 -10.29
CA LEU A 206 2.86 -3.56 -10.73
C LEU A 206 4.04 -2.75 -11.29
N GLY A 207 5.23 -3.31 -11.13
CA GLY A 207 6.49 -2.71 -11.56
C GLY A 207 7.64 -3.62 -11.17
N ARG A 208 8.82 -3.31 -11.69
CA ARG A 208 10.07 -3.96 -11.26
C ARG A 208 10.60 -3.26 -10.02
N VAL A 209 11.11 -4.01 -9.05
CA VAL A 209 11.76 -3.44 -7.86
C VAL A 209 13.26 -3.66 -7.99
N CYS A 210 14.02 -2.57 -7.98
CA CYS A 210 15.47 -2.58 -7.95
C CYS A 210 15.96 -2.04 -6.61
N ILE A 211 16.81 -2.82 -5.92
CA ILE A 211 17.44 -2.40 -4.68
C ILE A 211 18.90 -2.07 -4.98
N ILE A 212 19.24 -0.80 -4.84
CA ILE A 212 20.60 -0.30 -5.00
C ILE A 212 21.23 -0.25 -3.62
N TYR A 213 21.89 -1.33 -3.23
CA TYR A 213 22.84 -1.26 -2.13
C TYR A 213 24.06 -0.48 -2.63
N TYR A 214 24.75 0.25 -1.75
CA TYR A 214 26.08 0.85 -2.03
C TYR A 214 27.18 -0.19 -2.33
N ILE A 215 26.80 -1.42 -2.70
CA ILE A 215 27.63 -2.43 -3.33
C ILE A 215 26.99 -2.70 -4.70
N ILE A 216 27.67 -2.28 -5.76
CA ILE A 216 27.36 -2.68 -7.13
C ILE A 216 27.32 -4.21 -7.18
N ILE A 217 26.12 -4.79 -7.27
CA ILE A 217 25.96 -6.16 -7.73
C ILE A 217 24.98 -6.11 -8.91
N PHE A 218 25.55 -6.09 -10.11
CA PHE A 218 24.85 -6.53 -11.30
C PHE A 218 24.44 -7.99 -11.09
N ILE A 219 23.15 -8.29 -11.20
CA ILE A 219 22.71 -9.66 -11.48
C ILE A 219 21.89 -9.58 -12.76
N CYS A 220 22.43 -10.23 -13.80
CA CYS A 220 21.80 -10.47 -15.10
C CYS A 220 20.50 -11.26 -14.98
#